data_AF-A0A830GE78-F1
#
_entry.id   AF-A0A830GE78-F1
#
_cell.length_a   1.000
_cell.length_b   1.000
_cell.length_c   1.000
_cell.angle_alpha   90.00
_cell.angle_beta   90.00
_cell.angle_gamma   90.00
#
_symmetry.space_group_name_H-M   'P 1'
#
loop_
_entity.id
_entity.type
_entity.pdbx_description
1 polymer ?
#
loop_
_entity_poly.entity_id
_entity_poly.type
_entity_poly.pdbx_seq_one_letter_code
_entity_poly.pdbx_strand_id
1 'polypeptide(L)'
;MSSNNASGKVVSVDEQAFEDVERETVDEDSFTVVAETPAFQATVNEETQAKVDANHPEGIADADQERIPGVTLAQEERIKAREAELDRISAQAELGEQDGRAERARDVAAARSAEWNREFDRRAASVDRSCSPDRDAREVLSREELGAVNKQAGRLADELGGWSRAAISRRLAQAVLDGADITRAVLDVKDELEAAPGQVIPINRVEDVDRGEVSIDGRVRELWEPSSAKIAQVGLLEDETGRIKFTSWEKSGMREVAEDERVRVRGASKNWYQGRVSIAFTGWTHLHFPERGRYWE
;
A
#
# COMPACT_ATOMS: atom_id res chain seq x y z
N MET A 1 29.43 75.69 -19.14
CA MET A 1 29.07 74.84 -20.30
C MET A 1 28.03 73.83 -19.79
N SER A 2 26.78 74.26 -19.63
CA SER A 2 25.66 74.14 -20.57
C SER A 2 24.80 72.92 -20.27
N SER A 3 23.54 73.22 -19.99
CA SER A 3 22.38 72.36 -19.71
C SER A 3 21.95 71.49 -20.88
N ASN A 4 21.15 70.45 -20.61
CA ASN A 4 19.86 70.23 -21.28
C ASN A 4 18.94 69.26 -20.52
N ASN A 5 17.67 69.67 -20.39
CA ASN A 5 16.51 68.94 -19.85
C ASN A 5 15.91 67.95 -20.87
N ALA A 6 15.23 66.91 -20.39
CA ALA A 6 14.07 66.26 -21.05
C ALA A 6 13.33 65.36 -20.03
N SER A 7 12.29 65.87 -19.36
CA SER A 7 10.87 65.60 -19.62
C SER A 7 10.42 64.14 -19.41
N GLY A 8 9.74 63.89 -18.28
CA GLY A 8 9.06 62.63 -18.01
C GLY A 8 7.84 62.44 -18.92
N LYS A 9 7.56 61.17 -19.24
CA LYS A 9 6.32 60.74 -19.91
C LYS A 9 5.68 59.68 -19.02
N VAL A 10 4.77 60.12 -18.16
CA VAL A 10 3.87 59.24 -17.40
C VAL A 10 2.78 58.81 -18.36
N VAL A 11 2.59 57.51 -18.50
CA VAL A 11 1.50 56.90 -19.27
C VAL A 11 0.27 56.93 -18.38
N SER A 12 -0.71 57.76 -18.69
CA SER A 12 -2.05 57.69 -18.09
C SER A 12 -2.81 56.56 -18.75
N VAL A 13 -3.14 55.52 -17.98
CA VAL A 13 -4.16 54.54 -18.35
C VAL A 13 -5.48 55.07 -17.80
N ASP A 14 -6.46 55.22 -18.67
CA ASP A 14 -7.81 55.71 -18.35
C ASP A 14 -8.42 54.90 -17.19
N GLU A 15 -8.61 55.57 -16.04
CA GLU A 15 -9.50 55.10 -14.97
C GLU A 15 -10.94 55.24 -15.46
N GLN A 16 -11.49 54.15 -16.02
CA GLN A 16 -12.93 54.01 -16.15
C GLN A 16 -13.51 53.70 -14.77
N ALA A 17 -14.06 54.73 -14.13
CA ALA A 17 -14.87 54.63 -12.93
C ALA A 17 -16.11 53.74 -13.22
N PHE A 18 -16.22 52.62 -12.52
CA PHE A 18 -17.50 51.95 -12.34
C PHE A 18 -18.23 52.66 -11.20
N GLU A 19 -19.38 53.25 -11.50
CA GLU A 19 -20.31 53.78 -10.50
C GLU A 19 -20.94 52.60 -9.73
N ASP A 20 -20.52 52.40 -8.48
CA ASP A 20 -21.28 51.60 -7.52
C ASP A 20 -22.45 52.43 -6.99
N VAL A 21 -23.66 52.08 -7.40
CA VAL A 21 -24.90 52.64 -6.86
C VAL A 21 -25.31 51.82 -5.63
N GLU A 22 -24.71 52.13 -4.49
CA GLU A 22 -25.27 51.70 -3.20
C GLU A 22 -26.37 52.66 -2.76
N ARG A 23 -27.62 52.20 -2.79
CA ARG A 23 -28.75 52.90 -2.18
C ARG A 23 -28.64 52.79 -0.65
N GLU A 24 -28.18 53.85 -0.01
CA GLU A 24 -28.29 54.04 1.44
C GLU A 24 -29.77 54.11 1.84
N THR A 25 -30.18 53.28 2.80
CA THR A 25 -31.51 53.36 3.43
C THR A 25 -31.36 53.94 4.83
N VAL A 26 -32.19 54.94 5.15
CA VAL A 26 -32.15 55.71 6.39
C VAL A 26 -33.48 55.49 7.12
N ASP A 27 -33.43 55.19 8.42
CA ASP A 27 -34.62 55.02 9.28
C ASP A 27 -35.10 56.37 9.85
N GLU A 28 -36.33 56.44 10.36
CA GLU A 28 -37.09 57.67 10.71
C GLU A 28 -36.39 58.61 11.73
N ASP A 29 -35.35 58.15 12.43
CA ASP A 29 -34.56 58.95 13.38
C ASP A 29 -33.15 59.32 12.88
N SER A 30 -32.86 59.22 11.59
CA SER A 30 -31.62 59.73 10.95
C SER A 30 -30.30 59.14 11.47
N PHE A 31 -30.28 57.85 11.81
CA PHE A 31 -29.05 57.07 12.05
C PHE A 31 -28.83 56.02 10.95
N THR A 32 -27.59 55.89 10.46
CA THR A 32 -27.18 54.90 9.47
C THR A 32 -27.11 53.51 10.11
N VAL A 33 -27.93 52.56 9.65
CA VAL A 33 -27.89 51.17 10.13
C VAL A 33 -26.77 50.43 9.39
N VAL A 34 -25.60 50.32 10.02
CA VAL A 34 -24.53 49.44 9.52
C VAL A 34 -24.94 48.00 9.80
N ALA A 35 -25.38 47.28 8.78
CA ALA A 35 -25.58 45.84 8.88
C ALA A 35 -24.22 45.17 9.10
N GLU A 36 -23.97 44.62 10.29
CA GLU A 36 -22.76 43.86 10.64
C GLU A 36 -22.73 42.47 9.98
N THR A 37 -22.77 42.42 8.65
CA THR A 37 -22.34 41.23 7.89
C THR A 37 -21.10 41.63 7.11
N PRO A 38 -19.87 41.26 7.54
CA PRO A 38 -18.68 41.59 6.78
C PRO A 38 -18.75 40.88 5.43
N ALA A 39 -18.88 41.66 4.35
CA ALA A 39 -18.73 41.14 3.01
C ALA A 39 -17.25 40.74 2.85
N PHE A 40 -16.98 39.44 2.79
CA PHE A 40 -15.64 38.94 2.51
C PHE A 40 -15.25 39.37 1.10
N GLN A 41 -14.39 40.39 1.01
CA GLN A 41 -13.74 40.75 -0.25
C GLN A 41 -12.46 39.94 -0.39
N ALA A 42 -12.19 39.48 -1.62
CA ALA A 42 -10.95 38.79 -1.93
C ALA A 42 -9.77 39.70 -1.59
N THR A 43 -8.74 39.11 -1.00
CA THR A 43 -7.50 39.86 -0.80
C THR A 43 -6.85 40.17 -2.16
N VAL A 44 -6.10 41.26 -2.24
CA VAL A 44 -5.35 41.62 -3.47
C VAL A 44 -4.48 40.46 -3.98
N ASN A 45 -3.97 39.63 -3.05
CA ASN A 45 -3.20 38.44 -3.39
C ASN A 45 -4.07 37.36 -4.05
N GLU A 46 -5.28 37.13 -3.55
CA GLU A 46 -6.24 36.19 -4.16
C GLU A 46 -6.73 36.69 -5.53
N GLU A 47 -6.97 37.99 -5.69
CA GLU A 47 -7.29 38.57 -7.01
C GLU A 47 -6.13 38.44 -8.00
N THR A 48 -4.90 38.68 -7.52
CA THR A 48 -3.69 38.52 -8.34
C THR A 48 -3.51 37.05 -8.74
N GLN A 49 -3.70 36.13 -7.81
CA GLN A 49 -3.59 34.69 -8.06
C GLN A 49 -4.67 34.22 -9.02
N ALA A 50 -5.93 34.62 -8.82
CA ALA A 50 -7.03 34.30 -9.73
C ALA A 50 -6.76 34.82 -11.16
N LYS A 51 -6.14 36.00 -11.29
CA LYS A 51 -5.75 36.55 -12.60
C LYS A 51 -4.57 35.80 -13.23
N VAL A 52 -3.60 35.34 -12.44
CA VAL A 52 -2.51 34.48 -12.92
C VAL A 52 -3.06 33.14 -13.38
N ASP A 53 -3.95 32.54 -12.60
CA ASP A 53 -4.56 31.23 -12.87
C ASP A 53 -5.46 31.27 -14.10
N ALA A 54 -6.26 32.33 -14.28
CA ALA A 54 -7.10 32.53 -15.48
C ALA A 54 -6.28 32.69 -16.78
N ASN A 55 -5.03 33.16 -16.68
CA ASN A 55 -4.13 33.28 -17.83
C ASN A 55 -3.15 32.08 -17.95
N HIS A 56 -3.21 31.14 -17.02
CA HIS A 56 -2.40 29.93 -17.06
C HIS A 56 -2.98 28.98 -18.12
N PRO A 57 -2.15 28.34 -18.96
CA PRO A 57 -2.62 27.42 -20.00
C PRO A 57 -3.39 26.20 -19.48
N GLU A 58 -3.40 25.95 -18.17
CA GLU A 58 -4.18 24.88 -17.51
C GLU A 58 -5.44 25.40 -16.78
N GLY A 59 -5.62 26.73 -16.69
CA GLY A 59 -6.82 27.37 -16.12
C GLY A 59 -7.86 27.76 -17.17
N ILE A 60 -7.56 27.56 -18.46
CA ILE A 60 -8.46 27.84 -19.59
C ILE A 60 -9.30 26.59 -19.82
N ALA A 61 -10.58 26.65 -19.42
CA ALA A 61 -11.49 25.50 -19.46
C ALA A 61 -11.95 25.10 -20.87
N ASP A 62 -11.95 26.04 -21.83
CA ASP A 62 -12.43 25.83 -23.21
C ASP A 62 -11.42 26.42 -24.22
N ALA A 63 -10.53 25.58 -24.73
CA ALA A 63 -9.62 25.94 -25.83
C ALA A 63 -10.19 25.61 -27.22
N ASP A 64 -11.35 24.95 -27.28
CA ASP A 64 -12.08 24.58 -28.50
C ASP A 64 -12.69 25.77 -29.26
N GLN A 65 -12.62 26.97 -28.69
CA GLN A 65 -13.15 28.19 -29.30
C GLN A 65 -12.25 28.69 -30.45
N GLU A 66 -12.88 29.32 -31.44
CA GLU A 66 -12.18 29.92 -32.59
C GLU A 66 -11.16 30.98 -32.13
N ARG A 67 -11.41 31.64 -30.98
CA ARG A 67 -10.48 32.54 -30.28
C ARG A 67 -10.58 32.36 -28.77
N ILE A 68 -9.44 32.17 -28.11
CA ILE A 68 -9.38 32.07 -26.64
C ILE A 68 -9.33 33.49 -26.04
N PRO A 69 -10.31 33.90 -25.22
CA PRO A 69 -10.34 35.24 -24.63
C PRO A 69 -9.23 35.40 -23.57
N GLY A 70 -8.59 36.56 -23.53
CA GLY A 70 -7.58 36.90 -22.51
C GLY A 70 -6.14 36.50 -22.84
N VAL A 71 -5.90 35.70 -23.88
CA VAL A 71 -4.55 35.28 -24.30
C VAL A 71 -4.05 35.99 -25.54
N THR A 72 -2.73 36.03 -25.70
CA THR A 72 -2.09 36.48 -26.95
C THR A 72 -2.20 35.42 -28.04
N LEU A 73 -2.13 35.83 -29.32
CA LEU A 73 -2.16 34.92 -30.47
C LEU A 73 -1.09 33.82 -30.39
N ALA A 74 0.12 34.18 -29.96
CA ALA A 74 1.22 33.21 -29.81
C ALA A 74 0.97 32.18 -28.69
N GLN A 75 0.25 32.57 -27.64
CA GLN A 75 -0.17 31.64 -26.57
C GLN A 75 -1.31 30.75 -27.06
N GLU A 76 -2.26 31.31 -27.81
CA GLU A 76 -3.37 30.57 -28.42
C GLU A 76 -2.86 29.46 -29.35
N GLU A 77 -1.94 29.78 -30.27
CA GLU A 77 -1.33 28.77 -31.16
C GLU A 77 -0.59 27.68 -30.38
N ARG A 78 0.05 28.05 -29.26
CA ARG A 78 0.76 27.10 -28.39
C ARG A 78 -0.18 26.16 -27.64
N ILE A 79 -1.34 26.67 -27.19
CA ILE A 79 -2.38 25.88 -26.53
C ILE A 79 -2.99 24.91 -27.55
N LYS A 80 -3.44 25.41 -28.71
CA LYS A 80 -4.01 24.60 -29.79
C LYS A 80 -3.04 23.52 -30.29
N ALA A 81 -1.75 23.83 -30.41
CA ALA A 81 -0.73 22.86 -30.78
C ALA A 81 -0.50 21.77 -29.71
N ARG A 82 -0.57 22.12 -28.42
CA ARG A 82 -0.48 21.15 -27.32
C ARG A 82 -1.67 20.19 -27.32
N GLU A 83 -2.88 20.71 -27.50
CA GLU A 83 -4.10 19.90 -27.54
C GLU A 83 -4.12 18.96 -28.73
N ALA A 84 -3.78 19.45 -29.93
CA ALA A 84 -3.66 18.59 -31.10
C ALA A 84 -2.62 17.45 -30.91
N GLU A 85 -1.55 17.71 -30.16
CA GLU A 85 -0.57 16.68 -29.79
C GLU A 85 -1.11 15.72 -28.71
N LEU A 86 -1.86 16.22 -27.73
CA LEU A 86 -2.55 15.39 -26.72
C LEU A 86 -3.65 14.53 -27.33
N ASP A 87 -4.32 15.00 -28.37
CA ASP A 87 -5.31 14.23 -29.13
C ASP A 87 -4.64 13.14 -29.96
N ARG A 88 -3.51 13.45 -30.61
CA ARG A 88 -2.69 12.45 -31.33
C ARG A 88 -2.16 11.38 -30.38
N ILE A 89 -1.46 11.81 -29.33
CA ILE A 89 -1.52 11.30 -27.96
C ILE A 89 -2.51 10.15 -27.70
N SER A 90 -3.72 10.60 -27.40
CA SER A 90 -4.86 9.82 -26.96
C SER A 90 -5.34 8.86 -28.05
N ALA A 91 -5.45 9.29 -29.31
CA ALA A 91 -5.84 8.42 -30.42
C ALA A 91 -4.84 7.27 -30.65
N GLN A 92 -3.54 7.54 -30.51
CA GLN A 92 -2.50 6.50 -30.57
C GLN A 92 -2.55 5.57 -29.35
N ALA A 93 -2.88 6.10 -28.17
CA ALA A 93 -3.06 5.30 -26.96
C ALA A 93 -4.32 4.41 -27.02
N GLU A 94 -5.42 4.90 -27.58
CA GLU A 94 -6.66 4.15 -27.84
C GLU A 94 -6.45 3.02 -28.87
N LEU A 95 -5.58 3.24 -29.87
CA LEU A 95 -5.16 2.20 -30.81
C LEU A 95 -4.14 1.22 -30.23
N GLY A 96 -3.54 1.53 -29.08
CA GLY A 96 -2.58 0.67 -28.41
C GLY A 96 -3.27 -0.46 -27.64
N GLU A 97 -2.67 -1.66 -27.62
CA GLU A 97 -3.14 -2.77 -26.77
C GLU A 97 -2.89 -2.52 -25.26
N GLN A 98 -3.07 -1.29 -24.76
CA GLN A 98 -2.91 -0.97 -23.35
C GLN A 98 -4.03 -1.61 -22.52
N ASP A 99 -5.22 -1.74 -23.10
CA ASP A 99 -6.31 -2.49 -22.50
C ASP A 99 -5.92 -3.96 -22.32
N GLY A 100 -6.07 -4.43 -21.08
CA GLY A 100 -5.64 -5.77 -20.67
C GLY A 100 -4.13 -5.99 -20.60
N ARG A 101 -3.28 -4.98 -20.87
CA ARG A 101 -1.80 -5.12 -20.76
C ARG A 101 -1.39 -5.60 -19.37
N ALA A 102 -1.98 -5.03 -18.33
CA ALA A 102 -1.69 -5.40 -16.95
C ALA A 102 -2.09 -6.85 -16.66
N GLU A 103 -3.20 -7.34 -17.21
CA GLU A 103 -3.63 -8.73 -17.09
C GLU A 103 -2.68 -9.67 -17.83
N ARG A 104 -2.39 -9.41 -19.10
CA ARG A 104 -1.42 -10.20 -19.88
C ARG A 104 -0.04 -10.23 -19.24
N ALA A 105 0.43 -9.10 -18.69
CA ALA A 105 1.69 -9.04 -17.98
C ALA A 105 1.68 -9.89 -16.71
N ARG A 106 0.57 -9.91 -15.95
CA ARG A 106 0.39 -10.80 -14.80
C ARG A 106 0.39 -12.27 -15.23
N ASP A 107 -0.30 -12.61 -16.32
CA ASP A 107 -0.35 -13.99 -16.84
C ASP A 107 1.04 -14.48 -17.25
N VAL A 108 1.79 -13.66 -17.99
CA VAL A 108 3.16 -13.98 -18.39
C VAL A 108 4.07 -14.10 -17.17
N ALA A 109 3.95 -13.22 -16.18
CA ALA A 109 4.72 -13.30 -14.95
C ALA A 109 4.39 -14.57 -14.14
N ALA A 110 3.11 -14.92 -14.03
CA ALA A 110 2.65 -16.13 -13.35
C ALA A 110 3.15 -17.40 -14.06
N ALA A 111 3.07 -17.45 -15.40
CA ALA A 111 3.57 -18.56 -16.19
C ALA A 111 5.09 -18.74 -16.02
N ARG A 112 5.87 -17.65 -16.14
CA ARG A 112 7.32 -17.67 -15.93
C ARG A 112 7.69 -18.11 -14.51
N SER A 113 6.95 -17.63 -13.51
CA SER A 113 7.16 -18.03 -12.12
C SER A 113 6.88 -19.52 -11.92
N ALA A 114 5.81 -20.05 -12.51
CA ALA A 114 5.48 -21.48 -12.44
C ALA A 114 6.54 -22.36 -13.11
N GLU A 115 7.07 -21.94 -14.26
CA GLU A 115 8.18 -22.63 -14.94
C GLU A 115 9.46 -22.62 -14.10
N TRP A 116 9.83 -21.45 -13.58
CA TRP A 116 10.99 -21.29 -12.70
C TRP A 116 10.90 -22.16 -11.44
N ASN A 117 9.74 -22.16 -10.79
CA ASN A 117 9.49 -22.97 -9.60
C ASN A 117 9.58 -24.47 -9.92
N ARG A 118 9.01 -24.93 -11.04
CA ARG A 118 9.17 -26.34 -11.45
C ARG A 118 10.62 -26.71 -11.71
N GLU A 119 11.40 -25.84 -12.34
CA GLU A 119 12.83 -26.10 -12.54
C GLU A 119 13.58 -26.16 -11.21
N PHE A 120 13.28 -25.24 -10.30
CA PHE A 120 13.82 -25.23 -8.94
C PHE A 120 13.48 -26.52 -8.19
N ASP A 121 12.22 -26.94 -8.23
CA ASP A 121 11.73 -28.16 -7.61
C ASP A 121 12.41 -29.41 -8.20
N ARG A 122 12.60 -29.47 -9.53
CA ARG A 122 13.38 -30.56 -10.15
C ARG A 122 14.84 -30.59 -9.69
N ARG A 123 15.47 -29.42 -9.51
CA ARG A 123 16.82 -29.35 -8.94
C ARG A 123 16.83 -29.81 -7.49
N ALA A 124 15.88 -29.36 -6.67
CA ALA A 124 15.73 -29.80 -5.29
C ALA A 124 15.49 -31.32 -5.19
N ALA A 125 14.74 -31.88 -6.14
CA ALA A 125 14.43 -33.31 -6.24
C ALA A 125 15.67 -34.22 -6.38
N SER A 126 16.81 -33.66 -6.80
CA SER A 126 18.08 -34.39 -6.84
C SER A 126 18.63 -34.69 -5.44
N VAL A 127 18.31 -33.86 -4.44
CA VAL A 127 18.70 -34.02 -3.03
C VAL A 127 17.57 -34.67 -2.25
N ASP A 128 16.35 -34.19 -2.43
CA ASP A 128 15.17 -34.67 -1.74
C ASP A 128 14.05 -35.00 -2.74
N ARG A 129 13.83 -36.30 -2.98
CA ARG A 129 12.85 -36.80 -3.96
C ARG A 129 11.42 -36.33 -3.69
N SER A 130 11.09 -35.97 -2.44
CA SER A 130 9.76 -35.45 -2.08
C SER A 130 9.43 -34.14 -2.78
N CYS A 131 10.46 -33.36 -3.15
CA CYS A 131 10.34 -32.08 -3.84
C CYS A 131 10.03 -32.23 -5.34
N SER A 132 10.04 -33.46 -5.89
CA SER A 132 9.84 -33.66 -7.33
C SER A 132 8.47 -33.12 -7.80
N PRO A 133 8.42 -32.23 -8.80
CA PRO A 133 7.16 -31.76 -9.36
C PRO A 133 6.53 -32.81 -10.29
N ASP A 134 7.31 -33.78 -10.76
CA ASP A 134 6.93 -34.77 -11.77
C ASP A 134 6.48 -36.11 -11.15
N ARG A 135 6.67 -36.29 -9.84
CA ARG A 135 6.28 -37.49 -9.11
C ARG A 135 5.37 -37.13 -7.95
N ASP A 136 4.14 -37.64 -7.99
CA ASP A 136 3.18 -37.48 -6.91
C ASP A 136 3.09 -38.76 -6.08
N ALA A 137 3.35 -38.67 -4.78
CA ALA A 137 3.25 -39.80 -3.86
C ALA A 137 1.84 -40.43 -3.87
N ARG A 138 0.81 -39.63 -4.16
CA ARG A 138 -0.59 -40.07 -4.22
C ARG A 138 -0.86 -41.11 -5.30
N GLU A 139 -0.03 -41.16 -6.35
CA GLU A 139 -0.16 -42.15 -7.44
C GLU A 139 0.40 -43.53 -7.05
N VAL A 140 1.23 -43.59 -6.01
CA VAL A 140 1.93 -44.81 -5.59
C VAL A 140 1.20 -45.52 -4.45
N LEU A 141 0.50 -44.77 -3.59
CA LEU A 141 -0.22 -45.31 -2.44
C LEU A 141 -1.35 -46.26 -2.83
N SER A 142 -1.64 -47.22 -1.94
CA SER A 142 -2.81 -48.07 -2.09
C SER A 142 -4.11 -47.26 -2.01
N ARG A 143 -5.21 -47.80 -2.53
CA ARG A 143 -6.53 -47.14 -2.47
C ARG A 143 -6.99 -46.86 -1.03
N GLU A 144 -6.63 -47.74 -0.10
CA GLU A 144 -6.97 -47.60 1.31
C GLU A 144 -6.17 -46.45 1.97
N GLU A 145 -4.85 -46.45 1.79
CA GLU A 145 -3.97 -45.37 2.28
C GLU A 145 -4.36 -44.01 1.69
N LEU A 146 -4.59 -43.95 0.37
CA LEU A 146 -5.02 -42.74 -0.31
C LEU A 146 -6.38 -42.25 0.21
N GLY A 147 -7.30 -43.17 0.49
CA GLY A 147 -8.59 -42.87 1.13
C GLY A 147 -8.41 -42.24 2.51
N ALA A 148 -7.54 -42.81 3.33
CA ALA A 148 -7.23 -42.28 4.66
C ALA A 148 -6.55 -40.91 4.60
N VAL A 149 -5.54 -40.75 3.74
CA VAL A 149 -4.85 -39.47 3.48
C VAL A 149 -5.86 -38.41 3.05
N ASN A 150 -6.74 -38.71 2.10
CA ASN A 150 -7.73 -37.75 1.61
C ASN A 150 -8.75 -37.34 2.67
N LYS A 151 -9.11 -38.24 3.60
CA LYS A 151 -9.98 -37.94 4.73
C LYS A 151 -9.30 -37.00 5.71
N GLN A 152 -8.05 -37.29 6.10
CA GLN A 152 -7.30 -36.45 7.04
C GLN A 152 -6.91 -35.11 6.43
N ALA A 153 -6.55 -35.07 5.14
CA ALA A 153 -6.28 -33.82 4.43
C ALA A 153 -7.50 -32.90 4.39
N GLY A 154 -8.71 -33.46 4.28
CA GLY A 154 -9.95 -32.68 4.40
C GLY A 154 -10.09 -32.06 5.79
N ARG A 155 -9.94 -32.89 6.83
CA ARG A 155 -10.01 -32.44 8.23
C ARG A 155 -9.01 -31.32 8.54
N LEU A 156 -7.75 -31.48 8.10
CA LEU A 156 -6.71 -30.48 8.32
C LEU A 156 -6.93 -29.22 7.49
N ALA A 157 -7.52 -29.31 6.28
CA ALA A 157 -7.85 -28.12 5.49
C ALA A 157 -8.94 -27.26 6.15
N ASP A 158 -9.89 -27.90 6.83
CA ASP A 158 -10.93 -27.21 7.60
C ASP A 158 -10.36 -26.57 8.88
N GLU A 159 -9.35 -27.19 9.49
CA GLU A 159 -8.68 -26.74 10.72
C GLU A 159 -7.62 -25.65 10.47
N LEU A 160 -6.78 -25.83 9.43
CA LEU A 160 -5.65 -24.97 9.11
C LEU A 160 -6.01 -24.01 7.96
N GLY A 161 -6.27 -22.75 8.32
CA GLY A 161 -6.49 -21.68 7.34
C GLY A 161 -5.27 -21.44 6.43
N GLY A 162 -5.53 -21.18 5.15
CA GLY A 162 -4.49 -20.82 4.17
C GLY A 162 -3.83 -22.00 3.45
N TRP A 163 -4.21 -23.24 3.77
CA TRP A 163 -3.74 -24.45 3.08
C TRP A 163 -4.85 -25.10 2.28
N SER A 164 -4.54 -25.51 1.04
CA SER A 164 -5.50 -26.28 0.25
C SER A 164 -5.47 -27.75 0.66
N ARG A 165 -6.62 -28.42 0.60
CA ARG A 165 -6.71 -29.88 0.79
C ARG A 165 -5.73 -30.64 -0.10
N ALA A 166 -5.52 -30.19 -1.34
CA ALA A 166 -4.60 -30.82 -2.28
C ALA A 166 -3.12 -30.71 -1.81
N ALA A 167 -2.72 -29.55 -1.28
CA ALA A 167 -1.38 -29.35 -0.74
C ALA A 167 -1.13 -30.23 0.49
N ILE A 168 -2.10 -30.28 1.41
CA ILE A 168 -2.01 -31.13 2.61
C ILE A 168 -1.98 -32.61 2.22
N SER A 169 -2.85 -33.02 1.30
CA SER A 169 -2.91 -34.40 0.78
C SER A 169 -1.57 -34.84 0.17
N ARG A 170 -0.92 -33.96 -0.60
CA ARG A 170 0.41 -34.25 -1.17
C ARG A 170 1.46 -34.48 -0.08
N ARG A 171 1.50 -33.63 0.95
CA ARG A 171 2.44 -33.76 2.09
C ARG A 171 2.19 -35.02 2.91
N LEU A 172 0.93 -35.31 3.26
CA LEU A 172 0.55 -36.53 3.97
C LEU A 172 0.89 -37.79 3.16
N ALA A 173 0.58 -37.78 1.86
CA ALA A 173 0.88 -38.92 1.01
C ALA A 173 2.38 -39.20 0.91
N GLN A 174 3.18 -38.14 0.86
CA GLN A 174 4.63 -38.24 0.86
C GLN A 174 5.15 -38.82 2.19
N ALA A 175 4.68 -38.32 3.34
CA ALA A 175 5.07 -38.85 4.65
C ALA A 175 4.72 -40.34 4.81
N VAL A 176 3.54 -40.77 4.33
CA VAL A 176 3.14 -42.18 4.34
C VAL A 176 4.03 -43.03 3.41
N LEU A 177 4.34 -42.50 2.23
CA LEU A 177 5.24 -43.18 1.29
C LEU A 177 6.67 -43.33 1.85
N ASP A 178 7.11 -42.37 2.65
CA ASP A 178 8.40 -42.41 3.35
C ASP A 178 8.38 -43.37 4.58
N GLY A 179 7.24 -44.01 4.84
CA GLY A 179 7.08 -45.10 5.82
C GLY A 179 6.42 -44.68 7.14
N ALA A 180 5.92 -43.45 7.26
CA ALA A 180 5.15 -43.05 8.43
C ALA A 180 3.75 -43.70 8.42
N ASP A 181 3.26 -44.11 9.58
CA ASP A 181 1.84 -44.42 9.71
C ASP A 181 1.00 -43.14 9.58
N ILE A 182 -0.29 -43.29 9.29
CA ILE A 182 -1.21 -42.17 9.05
C ILE A 182 -1.28 -41.21 10.24
N THR A 183 -1.22 -41.71 11.48
CA THR A 183 -1.36 -40.87 12.67
C THR A 183 -0.13 -40.00 12.86
N ARG A 184 1.05 -40.61 12.74
CA ARG A 184 2.32 -39.89 12.79
C ARG A 184 2.44 -38.89 11.65
N ALA A 185 2.10 -39.29 10.42
CA ALA A 185 2.11 -38.42 9.25
C ALA A 185 1.21 -37.19 9.46
N VAL A 186 0.03 -37.36 10.06
CA VAL A 186 -0.88 -36.25 10.36
C VAL A 186 -0.31 -35.29 11.40
N LEU A 187 0.31 -35.79 12.46
CA LEU A 187 0.93 -34.94 13.49
C LEU A 187 2.12 -34.16 12.91
N ASP A 188 3.05 -34.85 12.26
CA ASP A 188 4.27 -34.25 11.71
C ASP A 188 3.93 -33.19 10.65
N VAL A 189 3.00 -33.50 9.72
CA VAL A 189 2.56 -32.54 8.70
C VAL A 189 1.79 -31.38 9.32
N LYS A 190 0.96 -31.62 10.34
CA LYS A 190 0.24 -30.53 11.01
C LYS A 190 1.22 -29.55 11.66
N ASP A 191 2.17 -30.05 12.45
CA ASP A 191 3.19 -29.22 13.10
C ASP A 191 4.02 -28.46 12.06
N GLU A 192 4.41 -29.11 10.96
CA GLU A 192 5.13 -28.46 9.85
C GLU A 192 4.31 -27.31 9.24
N LEU A 193 3.03 -27.54 8.95
CA LEU A 193 2.15 -26.57 8.30
C LEU A 193 1.76 -25.40 9.20
N GLU A 194 1.61 -25.63 10.51
CA GLU A 194 1.45 -24.57 11.51
C GLU A 194 2.70 -23.71 11.60
N ALA A 195 3.87 -24.35 11.59
CA ALA A 195 5.16 -23.67 11.63
C ALA A 195 5.63 -23.19 10.24
N ALA A 196 4.84 -23.27 9.19
CA ALA A 196 5.27 -22.93 7.83
C ALA A 196 5.35 -21.41 7.57
N PRO A 197 6.15 -20.96 6.57
CA PRO A 197 6.30 -19.54 6.29
C PRO A 197 4.98 -18.88 5.93
N GLY A 198 4.79 -17.65 6.39
CA GLY A 198 3.55 -16.90 6.19
C GLY A 198 2.42 -17.25 7.15
N GLN A 199 2.51 -18.32 7.95
CA GLN A 199 1.51 -18.62 8.98
C GLN A 199 1.74 -17.83 10.27
N VAL A 200 0.63 -17.46 10.92
CA VAL A 200 0.65 -16.85 12.25
C VAL A 200 0.94 -17.96 13.25
N ILE A 201 2.10 -17.89 13.89
CA ILE A 201 2.49 -18.82 14.96
C ILE A 201 2.21 -18.19 16.32
N PRO A 202 1.93 -19.00 17.36
CA PRO A 202 1.87 -18.51 18.73
C PRO A 202 3.24 -18.00 19.17
N ILE A 203 3.25 -17.00 20.06
CA ILE A 203 4.48 -16.33 20.51
C ILE A 203 5.46 -17.31 21.15
N ASN A 204 4.99 -18.30 21.91
CA ASN A 204 5.88 -19.28 22.56
C ASN A 204 6.64 -20.18 21.56
N ARG A 205 6.12 -20.38 20.34
CA ARG A 205 6.77 -21.18 19.29
C ARG A 205 7.77 -20.38 18.46
N VAL A 206 7.86 -19.06 18.64
CA VAL A 206 8.79 -18.21 17.86
C VAL A 206 10.24 -18.67 18.04
N GLU A 207 10.58 -19.21 19.22
CA GLU A 207 11.91 -19.75 19.49
C GLU A 207 12.22 -21.02 18.65
N ASP A 208 11.24 -21.92 18.53
CA ASP A 208 11.37 -23.24 17.91
C ASP A 208 11.49 -23.20 16.39
N VAL A 209 10.98 -22.14 15.74
CA VAL A 209 11.02 -22.08 14.28
C VAL A 209 12.40 -21.67 13.78
N ASP A 210 13.03 -22.54 12.98
CA ASP A 210 14.33 -22.32 12.35
C ASP A 210 14.21 -21.48 11.06
N ARG A 211 13.83 -20.20 11.21
CA ARG A 211 13.83 -19.22 10.12
C ARG A 211 14.03 -17.79 10.61
N GLY A 212 14.49 -16.93 9.71
CA GLY A 212 14.76 -15.52 10.00
C GLY A 212 13.54 -14.62 10.11
N GLU A 213 12.36 -15.06 9.66
CA GLU A 213 11.13 -14.25 9.66
C GLU A 213 9.93 -15.00 10.22
N VAL A 214 9.13 -14.34 11.06
CA VAL A 214 7.96 -14.93 11.69
C VAL A 214 6.74 -14.03 11.58
N SER A 215 5.55 -14.63 11.66
CA SER A 215 4.30 -13.88 11.76
C SER A 215 3.61 -14.24 13.05
N ILE A 216 3.15 -13.25 13.80
CA ILE A 216 2.50 -13.42 15.11
C ILE A 216 1.28 -12.50 15.22
N ASP A 217 0.39 -12.81 16.15
CA ASP A 217 -0.78 -12.00 16.48
C ASP A 217 -0.77 -11.81 18.00
N GLY A 218 -0.85 -10.57 18.47
CA GLY A 218 -0.79 -10.26 19.89
C GLY A 218 -1.27 -8.86 20.20
N ARG A 219 -1.45 -8.57 21.49
CA ARG A 219 -1.74 -7.23 22.00
C ARG A 219 -0.46 -6.58 22.47
N VAL A 220 -0.26 -5.31 22.11
CA VAL A 220 0.83 -4.48 22.64
C VAL A 220 0.54 -4.21 24.10
N ARG A 221 1.42 -4.64 25.00
CA ARG A 221 1.22 -4.48 26.45
C ARG A 221 1.94 -3.31 27.05
N GLU A 222 3.10 -2.99 26.50
CA GLU A 222 3.97 -1.98 27.05
C GLU A 222 4.81 -1.40 25.92
N LEU A 223 4.92 -0.07 25.89
CA LEU A 223 5.85 0.66 25.05
C LEU A 223 6.91 1.32 25.94
N TRP A 224 8.17 1.22 25.53
CA TRP A 224 9.28 1.84 26.23
C TRP A 224 9.85 3.00 25.43
N GLU A 225 10.44 3.96 26.17
CA GLU A 225 11.19 5.06 25.57
C GLU A 225 12.36 4.50 24.73
N PRO A 226 12.46 4.86 23.43
CA PRO A 226 13.56 4.43 22.58
C PRO A 226 14.92 4.90 23.11
N SER A 227 15.89 3.99 23.19
CA SER A 227 17.25 4.32 23.64
C SER A 227 18.10 5.06 22.60
N SER A 228 17.60 5.22 21.37
CA SER A 228 18.29 5.87 20.27
C SER A 228 17.29 6.36 19.23
N ALA A 229 17.57 7.50 18.59
CA ALA A 229 16.78 8.04 17.46
C ALA A 229 16.70 7.13 16.22
N LYS A 230 17.41 6.00 16.20
CA LYS A 230 17.29 4.97 15.15
C LYS A 230 16.10 4.03 15.38
N ILE A 231 15.59 3.97 16.61
CA ILE A 231 14.48 3.12 17.03
C ILE A 231 13.24 4.01 17.07
N ALA A 232 12.23 3.66 16.28
CA ALA A 232 10.95 4.36 16.28
C ALA A 232 10.14 3.97 17.52
N GLN A 233 10.01 2.66 17.76
CA GLN A 233 9.27 2.10 18.88
C GLN A 233 9.94 0.83 19.38
N VAL A 234 9.87 0.57 20.67
CA VAL A 234 10.28 -0.70 21.27
C VAL A 234 9.25 -1.05 22.33
N GLY A 235 8.86 -2.32 22.39
CA GLY A 235 7.77 -2.71 23.28
C GLY A 235 7.62 -4.20 23.45
N LEU A 236 6.56 -4.59 24.13
CA LEU A 236 6.21 -5.97 24.43
C LEU A 236 4.88 -6.33 23.76
N LEU A 237 4.88 -7.41 22.99
CA LEU A 237 3.67 -8.06 22.48
C LEU A 237 3.34 -9.27 23.35
N GLU A 238 2.06 -9.47 23.63
CA GLU A 238 1.55 -10.61 24.38
C GLU A 238 0.40 -11.29 23.64
N ASP A 239 0.38 -12.61 23.66
CA ASP A 239 -0.75 -13.44 23.29
C ASP A 239 -1.07 -14.42 24.45
N GLU A 240 -1.99 -15.35 24.23
CA GLU A 240 -2.36 -16.35 25.25
C GLU A 240 -1.22 -17.32 25.60
N THR A 241 -0.18 -17.39 24.77
CA THR A 241 0.91 -18.36 24.88
C THR A 241 2.18 -17.77 25.48
N GLY A 242 2.38 -16.47 25.37
CA GLY A 242 3.57 -15.82 25.90
C GLY A 242 3.73 -14.36 25.52
N ARG A 243 4.94 -13.86 25.76
CA ARG A 243 5.32 -12.46 25.53
C ARG A 243 6.61 -12.39 24.73
N ILE A 244 6.71 -11.43 23.82
CA ILE A 244 7.91 -11.20 23.02
C ILE A 244 8.20 -9.73 22.86
N LYS A 245 9.49 -9.39 22.99
CA LYS A 245 9.97 -8.03 22.73
C LYS A 245 9.99 -7.77 21.23
N PHE A 246 9.46 -6.63 20.81
CA PHE A 246 9.60 -6.13 19.44
C PHE A 246 10.42 -4.83 19.40
N THR A 247 11.08 -4.59 18.25
CA THR A 247 11.76 -3.33 17.95
C THR A 247 11.35 -2.86 16.55
N SER A 248 10.82 -1.66 16.44
CA SER A 248 10.51 -0.98 15.18
C SER A 248 11.60 0.03 14.87
N TRP A 249 12.18 -0.05 13.68
CA TRP A 249 13.25 0.86 13.26
C TRP A 249 12.70 2.09 12.54
N GLU A 250 13.28 3.25 12.79
CA GLU A 250 12.88 4.52 12.18
C GLU A 250 12.94 4.46 10.65
N LYS A 251 14.02 3.87 10.12
CA LYS A 251 14.21 3.69 8.67
C LYS A 251 13.17 2.78 8.01
N SER A 252 12.43 2.00 8.78
CA SER A 252 11.41 1.11 8.26
C SER A 252 10.10 1.83 7.95
N GLY A 253 9.88 3.05 8.46
CA GLY A 253 8.65 3.82 8.23
C GLY A 253 7.38 3.07 8.64
N MET A 254 7.46 2.26 9.71
CA MET A 254 6.35 1.43 10.16
C MET A 254 5.23 2.28 10.74
N ARG A 255 3.99 1.80 10.61
CA ARG A 255 2.83 2.40 11.28
C ARG A 255 3.00 2.27 12.81
N GLU A 256 2.73 3.36 13.53
CA GLU A 256 2.80 3.35 14.99
C GLU A 256 1.73 2.46 15.60
N VAL A 257 2.14 1.67 16.59
CA VAL A 257 1.27 0.86 17.44
C VAL A 257 1.00 1.59 18.75
N ALA A 258 -0.18 1.37 19.36
CA ALA A 258 -0.54 1.91 20.66
C ALA A 258 -0.51 0.83 21.74
N GLU A 259 -0.39 1.22 23.01
CA GLU A 259 -0.60 0.31 24.13
C GLU A 259 -2.03 -0.22 24.16
N ASP A 260 -2.18 -1.45 24.64
CA ASP A 260 -3.41 -2.22 24.62
C ASP A 260 -4.07 -2.38 23.25
N GLU A 261 -3.30 -2.26 22.16
CA GLU A 261 -3.83 -2.50 20.82
C GLU A 261 -3.50 -3.91 20.31
N ARG A 262 -4.47 -4.56 19.66
CA ARG A 262 -4.21 -5.82 18.97
C ARG A 262 -3.56 -5.58 17.60
N VAL A 263 -2.42 -6.24 17.37
CA VAL A 263 -1.65 -6.15 16.12
C VAL A 263 -1.32 -7.54 15.60
N ARG A 264 -1.60 -7.76 14.32
CA ARG A 264 -1.13 -8.93 13.57
C ARG A 264 0.08 -8.53 12.74
N VAL A 265 1.22 -9.08 13.11
CA VAL A 265 2.52 -8.81 12.52
C VAL A 265 2.84 -9.93 11.52
N ARG A 266 3.12 -9.58 10.26
CA ARG A 266 3.53 -10.53 9.22
C ARG A 266 4.97 -10.23 8.79
N GLY A 267 5.82 -11.26 8.73
CA GLY A 267 7.20 -11.12 8.23
C GLY A 267 8.09 -10.23 9.12
N ALA A 268 7.99 -10.37 10.44
CA ALA A 268 8.93 -9.71 11.35
C ALA A 268 10.23 -10.52 11.45
N SER A 269 11.36 -9.83 11.47
CA SER A 269 12.68 -10.46 11.52
C SER A 269 12.97 -10.96 12.92
N LYS A 270 13.33 -12.24 13.06
CA LYS A 270 13.71 -12.90 14.31
C LYS A 270 15.15 -12.53 14.67
N ASN A 271 15.36 -12.09 15.91
CA ASN A 271 16.65 -11.71 16.47
C ASN A 271 16.91 -12.43 17.80
N TRP A 272 18.18 -12.73 18.06
CA TRP A 272 18.63 -13.38 19.29
C TRP A 272 19.55 -12.46 20.07
N TYR A 273 19.26 -12.27 21.35
CA TYR A 273 20.12 -11.51 22.26
C TYR A 273 20.17 -12.20 23.63
N GLN A 274 21.38 -12.60 24.05
CA GLN A 274 21.62 -13.27 25.34
C GLN A 274 20.67 -14.47 25.59
N GLY A 275 20.44 -15.29 24.57
CA GLY A 275 19.57 -16.47 24.66
C GLY A 275 18.07 -16.15 24.68
N ARG A 276 17.66 -14.91 24.46
CA ARG A 276 16.25 -14.51 24.33
C ARG A 276 15.93 -14.15 22.89
N VAL A 277 14.81 -14.67 22.40
CA VAL A 277 14.28 -14.31 21.10
C VAL A 277 13.53 -12.98 21.18
N SER A 278 13.70 -12.16 20.16
CA SER A 278 12.97 -10.91 19.94
C SER A 278 12.63 -10.79 18.46
N ILE A 279 11.72 -9.89 18.12
CA ILE A 279 11.38 -9.61 16.73
C ILE A 279 11.66 -8.16 16.37
N ALA A 280 11.93 -7.90 15.10
CA ALA A 280 12.14 -6.57 14.57
C ALA A 280 11.20 -6.30 13.39
N PHE A 281 10.61 -5.11 13.39
CA PHE A 281 9.81 -4.62 12.27
C PHE A 281 10.73 -3.92 11.28
N THR A 282 10.86 -4.53 10.10
CA THR A 282 11.69 -4.03 8.99
C THR A 282 10.78 -3.52 7.88
N GLY A 283 11.33 -2.88 6.84
CA GLY A 283 10.54 -2.43 5.68
C GLY A 283 9.75 -3.53 4.94
N TRP A 284 10.04 -4.80 5.21
CA TRP A 284 9.31 -5.97 4.67
C TRP A 284 8.18 -6.46 5.59
N THR A 285 8.13 -5.95 6.83
CA THR A 285 7.12 -6.32 7.81
C THR A 285 5.80 -5.64 7.50
N HIS A 286 4.70 -6.40 7.57
CA HIS A 286 3.36 -5.87 7.38
C HIS A 286 2.58 -5.90 8.70
N LEU A 287 2.09 -4.75 9.13
CA LEU A 287 1.27 -4.59 10.34
C LEU A 287 -0.20 -4.48 9.96
N HIS A 288 -1.00 -5.44 10.43
CA HIS A 288 -2.45 -5.40 10.31
C HIS A 288 -3.07 -5.16 11.68
N PHE A 289 -3.95 -4.17 11.76
CA PHE A 289 -4.62 -3.74 13.00
C PHE A 289 -6.07 -4.20 12.91
N PRO A 290 -6.49 -5.30 13.57
CA PRO A 290 -7.86 -5.80 13.45
C PRO A 290 -8.91 -4.88 14.10
N GLU A 291 -8.48 -4.06 15.07
CA GLU A 291 -9.35 -3.17 15.85
C GLU A 291 -9.44 -1.76 15.27
N ARG A 292 -8.40 -1.30 14.55
CA ARG A 292 -8.48 -0.11 13.72
C ARG A 292 -9.22 -0.51 12.46
N GLY A 293 -10.30 0.18 12.11
CA GLY A 293 -10.95 0.01 10.81
C GLY A 293 -9.97 0.24 9.64
N ARG A 294 -10.51 0.30 8.43
CA ARG A 294 -9.71 0.74 7.28
C ARG A 294 -9.21 2.16 7.56
N TYR A 295 -7.93 2.44 7.29
CA TYR A 295 -7.31 3.74 7.61
C TYR A 295 -7.81 4.90 6.73
N TRP A 296 -8.79 4.65 5.86
CA TRP A 296 -9.36 5.60 4.90
C TRP A 296 -10.86 5.84 5.12
N GLU A 297 -11.39 5.47 6.28
CA GLU A 297 -12.65 5.99 6.82
C GLU A 297 -12.34 7.13 7.80
#